data_AF-A0A8S3FKP6-F1
#
_entry.id   AF-A0A8S3FKP6-F1
#
_cell.length_a   1.000
_cell.length_b   1.000
_cell.length_c   1.000
_cell.angle_alpha   90.00
_cell.angle_beta   90.00
_cell.angle_gamma   90.00
#
_symmetry.space_group_name_H-M   'P 1'
#
loop_
_entity.id
_entity.type
_entity.pdbx_description
1 polymer ?
#
loop_
_entity_poly.entity_id
_entity_poly.type
_entity_poly.pdbx_seq_one_letter_code
_entity_poly.pdbx_strand_id
1 'polypeptide(L)'
;MASYNLVILCDHRTYELFVNPNLSKSEIVERIGSHFDLSQNSFHVQIYDERFLDYIDFDEEYAEELQQRLPRTHTTTLNARVTCWYRNDSEKLSDQSDDILLGANKSDIGIF
;
A
#
# COMPACT_ATOMS: atom_id res chain seq x y z
N MET A 1 15.99 9.64 -21.30
CA MET A 1 14.75 9.15 -20.63
C MET A 1 14.97 9.34 -19.13
N ALA A 2 13.99 9.84 -18.38
CA ALA A 2 14.18 10.21 -16.98
C ALA A 2 13.63 9.15 -16.03
N SER A 3 14.35 8.91 -14.94
CA SER A 3 13.90 8.06 -13.84
C SER A 3 13.28 8.90 -12.72
N TYR A 4 12.44 8.28 -11.90
CA TYR A 4 11.81 8.92 -10.76
C TYR A 4 11.70 7.94 -9.58
N ASN A 5 11.57 8.47 -8.38
CA ASN A 5 11.28 7.72 -7.17
C ASN A 5 9.78 7.78 -6.89
N LEU A 6 9.15 6.63 -6.65
CA LEU A 6 7.83 6.55 -6.04
C LEU A 6 7.99 6.32 -4.54
N VAL A 7 7.51 7.24 -3.74
CA VAL A 7 7.34 7.06 -2.29
C VAL A 7 5.93 6.54 -2.07
N ILE A 8 5.82 5.25 -1.82
CA ILE A 8 4.54 4.54 -1.72
C ILE A 8 4.17 4.38 -0.25
N LEU A 9 2.99 4.86 0.13
CA LEU A 9 2.40 4.64 1.45
C LEU A 9 1.33 3.56 1.40
N CYS A 10 1.42 2.57 2.28
CA CYS A 10 0.42 1.54 2.52
C CYS A 10 0.20 1.41 4.04
N ASP A 11 -0.97 1.80 4.53
CA ASP A 11 -1.29 1.92 5.96
C ASP A 11 -0.25 2.77 6.73
N HIS A 12 0.65 2.11 7.47
CA HIS A 12 1.72 2.72 8.26
C HIS A 12 3.13 2.37 7.75
N ARG A 13 3.22 1.74 6.57
CA ARG A 13 4.47 1.35 5.93
C ARG A 13 4.77 2.24 4.73
N THR A 14 6.04 2.50 4.50
CA THR A 14 6.53 3.28 3.37
C THR A 14 7.52 2.45 2.56
N TYR A 15 7.41 2.54 1.23
CA TYR A 15 8.31 1.89 0.29
C TYR A 15 8.79 2.90 -0.75
N GLU A 16 10.11 3.01 -0.92
CA GLU A 16 10.71 3.81 -1.99
C GLU A 16 11.08 2.92 -3.17
N LEU A 17 10.42 3.14 -4.31
CA LEU A 17 10.68 2.41 -5.54
C LEU A 17 11.32 3.34 -6.58
N PHE A 18 12.55 3.02 -6.97
CA PHE A 18 13.18 3.66 -8.12
C PHE A 18 12.57 3.13 -9.42
N VAL A 19 11.85 4.00 -10.13
CA VAL A 19 11.24 3.71 -11.42
C VAL A 19 12.10 4.26 -12.54
N ASN A 20 12.53 3.35 -13.40
CA ASN A 20 13.23 3.70 -14.64
C ASN A 20 12.25 3.57 -15.84
N PRO A 21 12.58 4.19 -16.98
CA PRO A 21 11.74 4.21 -18.18
C PRO A 21 11.44 2.84 -18.81
N ASN A 22 12.19 1.80 -18.44
CA ASN A 22 12.02 0.46 -19.00
C ASN A 22 11.05 -0.40 -18.17
N LEU A 23 10.64 0.08 -16.98
CA LEU A 23 9.68 -0.64 -16.15
C LEU A 23 8.26 -0.39 -16.65
N SER A 24 7.57 -1.48 -16.99
CA SER A 24 6.15 -1.46 -17.29
C SER A 24 5.30 -1.17 -16.04
N LYS A 25 4.06 -0.72 -16.26
CA LYS A 25 3.10 -0.50 -15.18
C LYS A 25 2.83 -1.78 -14.38
N SER A 26 2.76 -2.93 -15.05
CA SER A 26 2.58 -4.23 -14.40
C SER A 26 3.76 -4.58 -13.48
N GLU A 27 5.00 -4.37 -13.91
CA GLU A 27 6.18 -4.59 -13.07
C GLU A 27 6.21 -3.66 -11.85
N ILE A 28 5.81 -2.40 -12.00
CA ILE A 28 5.73 -1.44 -10.89
C ILE A 28 4.71 -1.93 -9.86
N VAL A 29 3.50 -2.29 -10.31
CA VAL A 29 2.44 -2.80 -9.44
C VAL A 29 2.83 -4.12 -8.79
N GLU A 30 3.46 -5.04 -9.52
CA GLU A 30 3.93 -6.32 -8.97
C GLU A 30 4.97 -6.11 -7.86
N ARG A 31 5.93 -5.20 -8.05
CA ARG A 31 6.92 -4.86 -7.02
C ARG A 31 6.27 -4.26 -5.78
N ILE A 32 5.27 -3.39 -5.95
CA ILE A 32 4.52 -2.81 -4.84
C ILE A 32 3.77 -3.92 -4.08
N GLY A 33 3.05 -4.78 -4.80
CA GLY A 33 2.31 -5.89 -4.19
C GLY A 33 3.22 -6.86 -3.44
N SER A 34 4.33 -7.25 -4.06
CA SER A 34 5.32 -8.13 -3.45
C SER A 34 5.99 -7.51 -2.22
N HIS A 35 6.18 -6.20 -2.17
CA HIS A 35 6.80 -5.53 -1.01
C HIS A 35 5.86 -5.47 0.20
N PHE A 36 4.56 -5.31 -0.05
CA PHE A 36 3.55 -5.18 1.02
C PHE A 36 2.80 -6.48 1.34
N ASP A 37 3.19 -7.60 0.73
CA ASP A 37 2.52 -8.91 0.83
C ASP A 37 1.06 -8.89 0.35
N LEU A 38 0.79 -8.12 -0.72
CA LEU A 38 -0.54 -7.97 -1.31
C LEU A 38 -0.70 -8.85 -2.55
N SER A 39 -1.84 -9.52 -2.68
CA SER A 39 -2.15 -10.33 -3.86
C SER A 39 -2.49 -9.46 -5.07
N GLN A 40 -2.17 -9.95 -6.28
CA GLN A 40 -2.63 -9.29 -7.51
C GLN A 40 -4.16 -9.13 -7.48
N ASN A 41 -4.65 -7.92 -7.78
CA ASN A 41 -6.06 -7.51 -7.74
C ASN A 41 -6.67 -7.28 -6.34
N SER A 42 -5.88 -7.29 -5.26
CA SER A 42 -6.35 -6.89 -3.93
C SER A 42 -6.11 -5.42 -3.59
N PHE A 43 -5.50 -4.66 -4.50
CA PHE A 43 -5.14 -3.28 -4.27
C PHE A 43 -5.11 -2.50 -5.59
N HIS A 44 -5.23 -1.19 -5.46
CA HIS A 44 -4.89 -0.25 -6.53
C HIS A 44 -3.91 0.80 -6.01
N VAL A 45 -3.18 1.39 -6.94
CA VAL A 45 -2.17 2.42 -6.67
C VAL A 45 -2.69 3.74 -7.20
N GLN A 46 -2.58 4.80 -6.39
CA GLN A 46 -2.89 6.16 -6.83
C GLN A 46 -1.68 7.05 -6.60
N ILE A 47 -1.43 7.98 -7.52
CA ILE A 47 -0.31 8.91 -7.48
C ILE A 47 -0.85 10.31 -7.22
N TYR A 48 -0.23 11.02 -6.27
CA TYR A 48 -0.54 12.42 -6.05
C TYR A 48 0.05 13.27 -7.18
N ASP A 49 -0.81 13.99 -7.89
CA ASP A 49 -0.42 14.86 -8.98
C ASP A 49 -0.64 16.33 -8.58
N GLU A 50 0.46 17.08 -8.46
CA GLU A 50 0.42 18.49 -8.06
C GLU A 50 -0.35 19.38 -9.06
N ARG A 51 -0.50 18.94 -10.32
CA ARG A 51 -1.27 19.69 -11.33
C ARG A 51 -2.77 19.69 -11.01
N PHE A 52 -3.25 18.61 -10.41
CA PHE A 52 -4.66 18.42 -10.07
C PHE A 52 -4.92 18.60 -8.57
N LEU A 53 -3.86 18.64 -7.75
CA LEU A 53 -3.92 18.66 -6.28
C LEU A 53 -4.72 17.49 -5.71
N ASP A 54 -4.68 16.33 -6.39
CA ASP A 54 -5.45 15.15 -6.05
C ASP A 54 -4.69 13.85 -6.37
N TYR A 55 -5.21 12.73 -5.87
CA TYR A 55 -4.74 11.39 -6.16
C TYR A 55 -5.41 10.84 -7.42
N ILE A 56 -4.60 10.51 -8.42
CA ILE A 56 -5.02 9.96 -9.71
C ILE A 56 -4.70 8.48 -9.75
N ASP A 57 -5.60 7.69 -10.34
CA ASP A 57 -5.40 6.26 -10.51
C ASP A 57 -4.17 5.97 -11.39
N PHE A 58 -3.33 5.04 -10.96
CA PHE A 58 -2.16 4.62 -11.71
C PHE A 58 -2.54 3.57 -12.77
N ASP A 59 -3.19 4.04 -13.84
CA ASP A 59 -3.54 3.25 -15.01
C ASP A 59 -2.43 3.25 -16.08
N GLU A 60 -2.68 2.57 -17.20
CA GLU A 60 -1.69 2.44 -18.28
C GLU A 60 -1.42 3.79 -18.97
N GLU A 61 -2.48 4.58 -19.22
CA GLU A 61 -2.38 5.90 -19.86
C GLU A 61 -1.55 6.86 -19.00
N TYR A 62 -1.80 6.87 -17.69
CA TYR A 62 -1.08 7.71 -16.75
C TYR A 62 0.37 7.23 -16.55
N ALA A 63 0.62 5.92 -16.54
CA ALA A 63 1.98 5.39 -16.48
C ALA A 63 2.82 5.79 -17.71
N GLU A 64 2.25 5.70 -18.91
CA GLU A 64 2.89 6.18 -20.14
C GLU A 64 3.11 7.70 -20.11
N GLU A 65 2.12 8.46 -19.63
CA GLU A 65 2.27 9.91 -19.45
C GLU A 65 3.42 10.25 -18.51
N LEU A 66 3.52 9.57 -17.37
CA LEU A 66 4.61 9.79 -16.41
C LEU A 66 5.98 9.48 -17.03
N GLN A 67 6.12 8.38 -17.77
CA GLN A 67 7.37 8.04 -18.45
C GLN A 67 7.78 9.09 -19.50
N GLN A 68 6.81 9.75 -20.14
CA GLN A 68 7.06 10.74 -21.19
C GLN A 68 7.21 12.18 -20.68
N ARG A 69 6.43 12.59 -19.67
CA ARG A 69 6.31 13.98 -19.19
C ARG A 69 7.17 14.32 -17.97
N LEU A 70 7.45 13.38 -17.07
CA LEU A 70 8.30 13.62 -15.89
C LEU A 70 9.71 14.17 -16.19
N PRO A 71 10.36 13.88 -17.34
CA PRO A 71 11.65 14.50 -17.65
C PRO A 71 11.65 16.04 -17.72
N ARG A 72 10.48 16.71 -17.65
CA ARG A 72 10.36 18.14 -17.95
C ARG A 72 9.64 18.98 -16.89
N THR A 73 8.85 18.40 -15.98
CA THR A 73 7.91 19.21 -15.18
C THR A 73 7.77 18.86 -13.69
N HIS A 74 8.32 17.76 -13.18
CA HIS A 74 8.16 17.38 -11.76
C HIS A 74 9.49 17.06 -11.05
N THR A 75 9.49 17.23 -9.73
CA THR A 75 10.54 16.76 -8.83
C THR A 75 10.79 15.27 -9.04
N THR A 76 12.04 14.83 -8.86
CA THR A 76 12.48 13.43 -9.07
C THR A 76 11.78 12.40 -8.17
N THR A 77 10.88 12.86 -7.30
CA THR A 77 10.12 12.07 -6.34
C THR A 77 8.63 12.36 -6.51
N LEU A 78 7.84 11.29 -6.61
CA LEU A 78 6.39 11.28 -6.65
C LEU A 78 5.86 10.54 -5.42
N ASN A 79 4.75 11.01 -4.86
CA ASN A 79 4.08 10.31 -3.76
C ASN A 79 2.96 9.43 -4.32
N ALA A 80 2.94 8.17 -3.88
CA ALA A 80 1.89 7.23 -4.20
C ALA A 80 1.25 6.71 -2.92
N ARG A 81 -0.03 6.35 -3.00
CA ARG A 81 -0.73 5.60 -1.96
C ARG A 81 -1.25 4.30 -2.53
N VAL A 82 -1.19 3.27 -1.72
CA VAL A 82 -1.80 1.97 -1.98
C VAL A 82 -3.08 1.91 -1.17
N THR A 83 -4.18 1.61 -1.85
CA THR A 83 -5.46 1.37 -1.21
C THR A 83 -5.81 -0.09 -1.46
N CYS A 84 -5.81 -0.88 -0.39
CA CYS A 84 -6.25 -2.26 -0.44
C CYS A 84 -7.77 -2.30 -0.60
N TRP A 85 -8.24 -3.04 -1.61
CA TRP A 85 -9.59 -3.54 -1.60
C TRP A 85 -9.64 -4.67 -0.58
N TYR A 86 -10.05 -4.35 0.65
CA TYR A 86 -10.57 -5.37 1.52
C TYR A 86 -11.74 -6.02 0.79
N ARG A 87 -11.51 -7.16 0.13
CA ARG A 87 -12.60 -8.11 -0.03
C ARG A 87 -13.05 -8.38 1.38
N ASN A 88 -14.28 -7.97 1.70
CA ASN A 88 -15.01 -8.54 2.81
C ASN A 88 -15.23 -10.02 2.50
N ASP A 89 -14.17 -10.83 2.52
CA ASP A 89 -14.28 -12.24 2.85
C ASP A 89 -14.50 -12.27 4.36
N SER A 90 -15.68 -11.81 4.76
CA SER A 90 -16.29 -12.08 6.06
C SER A 90 -16.68 -13.57 6.09
N GLU A 91 -15.73 -14.46 5.87
CA GLU A 91 -15.84 -15.88 6.15
C GLU A 91 -14.62 -16.35 6.93
N LYS A 92 -14.84 -16.45 8.24
CA LYS A 92 -14.18 -17.35 9.19
C LYS A 92 -12.71 -17.11 9.52
N LEU A 93 -12.51 -16.23 10.49
CA LEU A 93 -11.62 -16.50 11.62
C LEU A 93 -12.49 -16.58 12.89
N SER A 94 -13.29 -17.64 12.99
CA SER A 94 -13.71 -18.19 14.29
C SER A 94 -12.87 -19.44 14.54
N ASP A 95 -12.44 -19.65 15.79
CA ASP A 95 -11.64 -20.77 16.29
C ASP A 95 -10.11 -20.68 16.25
N GLN A 96 -9.55 -19.54 16.69
CA GLN A 96 -8.42 -19.61 17.64
C GLN A 96 -8.65 -18.60 18.75
N SER A 97 -9.50 -18.99 19.70
CA SER A 97 -9.51 -18.40 21.03
C SER A 97 -8.19 -18.77 21.68
N ASP A 98 -7.23 -17.84 21.68
CA ASP A 98 -6.05 -17.93 22.53
C ASP A 98 -6.52 -17.92 24.00
N ASP A 99 -6.55 -19.10 24.63
CA ASP A 99 -6.66 -19.26 26.08
C ASP A 99 -5.40 -18.67 26.75
N ILE A 100 -5.36 -17.34 26.85
CA ILE A 100 -4.37 -16.63 27.65
C ILE A 100 -4.91 -16.53 29.08
N LEU A 101 -4.32 -17.37 29.94
CA LEU A 101 -4.29 -17.26 31.40
C LEU A 101 -4.01 -15.83 31.84
N LEU A 102 -5.04 -15.12 32.32
CA LEU A 102 -4.89 -13.93 33.15
C LEU A 102 -5.16 -14.30 34.60
N GLY A 103 -4.08 -14.61 35.32
CA GLY A 103 -4.07 -14.56 36.76
C GLY A 103 -4.41 -13.15 37.23
N ALA A 104 -5.56 -13.00 37.87
CA ALA A 104 -5.93 -11.81 38.64
C ALA A 104 -6.26 -12.25 40.07
N ASN A 105 -5.28 -12.06 40.96
CA ASN A 105 -5.44 -12.02 42.40
C ASN A 105 -6.57 -11.06 42.81
N LYS A 106 -7.48 -11.51 43.70
CA LYS A 106 -8.09 -10.78 44.84
C LYS A 106 -8.71 -11.85 45.76
N SER A 107 -8.02 -12.24 46.85
CA SER A 107 -8.25 -11.75 48.22
C SER A 107 -9.68 -11.96 48.75
N ASP A 108 -9.76 -12.82 49.76
CA ASP A 108 -10.71 -12.87 50.89
C ASP A 108 -12.22 -12.71 50.62
N ILE A 109 -12.98 -13.75 51.00
CA ILE A 109 -13.96 -13.73 52.10
C ILE A 109 -14.40 -15.18 52.36
N GLY A 110 -14.09 -15.67 53.57
CA GLY A 110 -14.72 -16.86 54.11
C GLY A 110 -16.12 -16.54 54.63
N ILE A 111 -17.05 -17.49 54.50
CA ILE A 111 -18.25 -17.56 55.34
C ILE A 111 -18.47 -19.04 55.68
N PHE A 112 -18.76 -19.25 56.97
CA PHE A 112 -18.92 -20.47 57.75
C PHE A 112 -19.89 -21.51 57.18
#